data_AF-A0A971QMQ0-F1
#
_entry.id   AF-A0A971QMQ0-F1
#
_cell.length_a   1.000
_cell.length_b   1.000
_cell.length_c   1.000
_cell.angle_alpha   90.00
_cell.angle_beta   90.00
_cell.angle_gamma   90.00
#
_symmetry.space_group_name_H-M   'P 1'
#
loop_
_entity.id
_entity.type
_entity.pdbx_description
1 polymer ?
#
loop_
_entity_poly.entity_id
_entity_poly.type
_entity_poly.pdbx_seq_one_letter_code
_entity_poly.pdbx_strand_id
1 'polypeptide(L)'
;MIAEDVHPKTTSSSPAQTDEPVQEVRRCLSHQKLNAWQIEQYRRAIDENMWYMGERLGRAVSWEEAEYDFLHNGYYGCAPKWRMEFCSHHCSHFPNCKLGQLFVRK
;
A
#
# COMPACT_ATOMS: atom_id res chain seq x y z
N MET A 1 61.28 -3.05 35.67
CA MET A 1 60.85 -1.72 35.21
C MET A 1 59.77 -1.95 34.17
N ILE A 2 58.50 -2.01 34.60
CA ILE A 2 57.35 -2.27 33.74
C ILE A 2 56.57 -0.95 33.72
N ALA A 3 56.39 -0.41 32.51
CA ALA A 3 55.73 0.86 32.27
C ALA A 3 54.24 0.77 32.67
N GLU A 4 53.77 1.85 33.30
CA GLU A 4 52.39 2.08 33.68
C GLU A 4 51.57 2.48 32.44
N ASP A 5 50.56 1.69 32.09
CA ASP A 5 49.54 2.11 31.12
C ASP A 5 48.32 2.69 31.85
N VAL A 6 48.20 4.00 31.74
CA VAL A 6 47.10 4.83 32.21
C VAL A 6 45.90 4.65 31.29
N HIS A 7 44.84 3.99 31.77
CA HIS A 7 43.55 3.97 31.07
C HIS A 7 42.79 5.28 31.29
N PRO A 8 42.35 5.99 30.23
CA PRO A 8 41.50 7.16 30.36
C PRO A 8 40.04 6.77 30.63
N LYS A 9 39.47 7.33 31.71
CA LYS A 9 38.02 7.31 31.98
C LYS A 9 37.30 8.11 30.90
N THR A 10 36.60 7.43 30.01
CA THR A 10 35.64 8.06 29.10
C THR A 10 34.31 8.22 29.82
N THR A 11 34.03 9.44 30.26
CA THR A 11 32.68 9.92 30.59
C THR A 11 31.83 9.88 29.33
N SER A 12 31.01 8.82 29.18
CA SER A 12 29.95 8.81 28.18
C SER A 12 28.73 9.52 28.75
N SER A 13 28.69 10.83 28.49
CA SER A 13 27.51 11.67 28.68
C SER A 13 26.39 11.14 27.78
N SER A 14 25.31 10.63 28.37
CA SER A 14 24.08 10.33 27.63
C SER A 14 23.58 11.61 26.95
N PRO A 15 23.31 11.63 25.64
CA PRO A 15 22.49 12.69 25.08
C PRO A 15 21.06 12.44 25.54
N ALA A 16 20.52 13.44 26.24
CA ALA A 16 19.12 13.53 26.62
C ALA A 16 18.25 13.17 25.41
N GLN A 17 17.47 12.08 25.56
CA GLN A 17 16.40 11.76 24.63
C GLN A 17 15.37 12.88 24.74
N THR A 18 15.39 13.78 23.78
CA THR A 18 14.30 14.70 23.55
C THR A 18 13.09 13.84 23.19
N ASP A 19 12.09 13.81 24.07
CA ASP A 19 10.74 13.29 23.80
C ASP A 19 10.08 14.17 22.73
N GLU A 20 10.57 14.07 21.49
CA GLU A 20 9.83 14.50 20.32
C GLU A 20 8.67 13.50 20.16
N PRO A 21 7.39 13.94 20.15
CA PRO A 21 6.30 13.02 19.92
C PRO A 21 6.45 12.44 18.52
N VAL A 22 6.91 11.18 18.44
CA VAL A 22 6.99 10.42 17.19
C VAL A 22 5.61 10.48 16.55
N GLN A 23 5.51 11.26 15.49
CA GLN A 23 4.29 11.57 14.78
C GLN A 23 3.62 10.24 14.41
N GLU A 24 2.53 9.90 15.10
CA GLU A 24 1.80 8.64 14.96
C GLU A 24 1.12 8.61 13.58
N VAL A 25 1.88 8.33 12.54
CA VAL A 25 1.35 8.20 11.18
C VAL A 25 0.61 6.87 11.07
N ARG A 26 -0.67 6.92 11.44
CA ARG A 26 -1.81 6.49 10.63
C ARG A 26 -1.70 5.11 9.98
N ARG A 27 -1.74 4.04 10.77
CA ARG A 27 -2.04 2.69 10.25
C ARG A 27 -3.48 2.66 9.72
N CYS A 28 -3.71 1.95 8.62
CA CYS A 28 -5.06 1.75 8.08
C CYS A 28 -5.79 0.68 8.91
N LEU A 29 -6.80 1.09 9.69
CA LEU A 29 -7.60 0.17 10.51
C LEU A 29 -8.40 -0.86 9.68
N SER A 30 -8.65 -0.57 8.40
CA SER A 30 -9.32 -1.49 7.47
C SER A 30 -8.37 -2.12 6.46
N HIS A 31 -7.07 -2.20 6.74
CA HIS A 31 -6.09 -2.71 5.76
C HIS A 31 -6.44 -4.10 5.21
N GLN A 32 -6.82 -5.05 6.07
CA GLN A 32 -7.20 -6.39 5.65
C GLN A 32 -8.45 -6.38 4.75
N LYS A 33 -9.48 -5.60 5.11
CA LYS A 33 -10.71 -5.47 4.31
C LYS A 33 -10.44 -4.78 2.97
N LEU A 34 -9.59 -3.76 2.96
CA LEU A 34 -9.16 -3.07 1.75
C LEU A 34 -8.44 -4.05 0.81
N ASN A 35 -7.47 -4.82 1.31
CA ASN A 35 -6.75 -5.79 0.48
C ASN A 35 -7.69 -6.85 -0.10
N ALA A 36 -8.58 -7.42 0.72
CA ALA A 36 -9.55 -8.41 0.25
C ALA A 36 -10.43 -7.84 -0.88
N TRP A 37 -10.92 -6.62 -0.70
CA TRP A 37 -11.72 -5.94 -1.71
C TRP A 37 -10.92 -5.61 -2.99
N GLN A 38 -9.66 -5.16 -2.87
CA GLN A 38 -8.80 -4.90 -4.03
C GLN A 38 -8.47 -6.16 -4.83
N ILE A 39 -8.29 -7.31 -4.15
CA ILE A 39 -8.11 -8.61 -4.82
C ILE A 39 -9.36 -8.98 -5.61
N GLU A 40 -10.55 -8.72 -5.06
CA GLU A 40 -11.81 -8.97 -5.79
C GLU A 40 -11.95 -8.05 -7.00
N GLN A 41 -11.67 -6.76 -6.86
CA GLN A 41 -11.68 -5.83 -8.00
C GLN A 41 -10.68 -6.23 -9.09
N TYR A 42 -9.49 -6.69 -8.68
CA TYR A 42 -8.47 -7.18 -9.59
C TYR A 42 -8.96 -8.37 -10.42
N ARG A 43 -9.56 -9.38 -9.77
CA ARG A 43 -10.12 -10.54 -10.48
C ARG A 43 -11.20 -10.14 -11.47
N ARG A 44 -12.14 -9.28 -11.06
CA ARG A 44 -13.21 -8.78 -11.95
C ARG A 44 -12.65 -8.04 -13.16
N ALA A 45 -11.61 -7.22 -12.96
CA ALA A 45 -10.98 -6.49 -14.05
C ALA A 45 -10.27 -7.42 -15.04
N ILE A 46 -9.68 -8.52 -14.57
CA ILE A 46 -9.10 -9.54 -15.46
C ILE A 46 -10.20 -10.28 -16.22
N ASP A 47 -11.28 -10.68 -15.56
CA ASP A 47 -12.42 -11.33 -16.21
C ASP A 47 -13.02 -10.42 -17.31
N GLU A 48 -13.13 -9.12 -17.05
CA GLU A 48 -13.54 -8.13 -18.05
C GLU A 48 -12.52 -8.02 -19.19
N ASN A 49 -11.22 -8.02 -18.87
CA ASN A 49 -10.17 -7.99 -19.89
C ASN A 49 -10.15 -9.26 -20.75
N MET A 50 -10.44 -10.43 -20.18
CA MET A 50 -10.61 -11.67 -20.94
C MET A 50 -11.71 -11.54 -21.99
N TRP A 51 -12.84 -10.93 -21.61
CA TRP A 51 -13.94 -10.67 -22.54
C TRP A 51 -13.51 -9.72 -23.66
N TYR A 52 -12.93 -8.57 -23.34
CA TYR A 52 -12.45 -7.60 -24.34
C TYR A 52 -11.40 -8.21 -25.27
N MET A 53 -10.43 -8.96 -24.72
CA MET A 53 -9.42 -9.63 -25.53
C MET A 53 -10.05 -10.71 -26.41
N GLY A 54 -11.05 -11.44 -25.92
CA GLY A 54 -11.75 -12.45 -26.69
C GLY A 54 -12.46 -11.87 -27.92
N GLU A 55 -13.17 -10.75 -27.73
CA GLU A 55 -13.78 -10.00 -28.83
C GLU A 55 -12.73 -9.49 -29.83
N ARG A 56 -11.61 -8.96 -29.34
CA ARG A 56 -10.53 -8.40 -30.18
C ARG A 56 -9.78 -9.48 -30.97
N LEU A 57 -9.56 -10.65 -30.39
CA LEU A 57 -8.75 -11.73 -30.97
C LEU A 57 -9.58 -12.78 -31.70
N GLY A 58 -10.91 -12.79 -31.51
CA GLY A 58 -11.83 -13.76 -32.12
C GLY A 58 -11.66 -15.18 -31.57
N ARG A 59 -11.15 -15.33 -30.35
CA ARG A 59 -10.98 -16.63 -29.66
C ARG A 59 -11.13 -16.49 -28.16
N ALA A 60 -11.35 -17.61 -27.47
CA ALA A 60 -11.22 -17.64 -26.02
C ALA A 60 -9.78 -17.30 -25.58
N VAL A 61 -9.67 -16.56 -24.48
CA VAL A 61 -8.41 -16.10 -23.88
C VAL A 61 -8.33 -16.69 -22.47
N SER A 62 -7.15 -17.17 -22.08
CA SER A 62 -6.97 -17.72 -20.72
C SER A 62 -6.83 -16.59 -19.70
N TRP A 63 -7.00 -16.92 -18.43
CA TRP A 63 -6.87 -15.94 -17.36
C TRP A 63 -5.44 -15.37 -17.27
N GLU A 64 -4.42 -16.20 -17.43
CA GLU A 64 -3.00 -15.80 -17.38
C GLU A 64 -2.64 -14.86 -18.55
N GLU A 65 -3.17 -15.13 -19.74
CA GLU A 65 -2.97 -14.27 -20.90
C GLU A 65 -3.61 -12.89 -20.69
N ALA A 66 -4.84 -12.86 -20.16
CA ALA A 66 -5.55 -11.63 -19.87
C ALA A 66 -4.96 -10.85 -18.68
N GLU A 67 -4.47 -11.56 -17.66
CA GLU A 67 -3.73 -10.96 -16.54
C GLU A 67 -2.46 -10.29 -17.05
N TYR A 68 -1.69 -10.98 -17.90
CA TYR A 68 -0.49 -10.43 -18.49
C TYR A 68 -0.79 -9.13 -19.26
N ASP A 69 -1.78 -9.15 -20.16
CA ASP A 69 -2.19 -7.94 -20.89
C ASP A 69 -2.66 -6.81 -19.95
N PHE A 70 -3.46 -7.14 -18.94
CA PHE A 70 -3.98 -6.17 -17.98
C PHE A 70 -2.86 -5.50 -17.17
N LEU A 71 -1.87 -6.27 -16.72
CA LEU A 71 -0.72 -5.75 -15.98
C LEU A 71 0.17 -4.82 -16.81
N HIS A 72 0.27 -5.07 -18.13
CA HIS A 72 1.10 -4.25 -19.03
C HIS A 72 0.36 -3.01 -19.55
N ASN A 73 -0.97 -3.08 -19.71
CA ASN A 73 -1.73 -2.05 -20.41
C ASN A 73 -2.76 -1.29 -19.54
N GLY A 74 -3.18 -1.81 -18.39
CA GLY A 74 -4.31 -1.25 -17.62
C GLY A 74 -4.11 -1.07 -16.11
N TYR A 75 -3.19 -1.80 -15.49
CA TYR A 75 -3.17 -1.98 -14.03
C TYR A 75 -2.88 -0.71 -13.20
N TYR A 76 -1.91 0.11 -13.60
CA TYR A 76 -1.42 1.20 -12.74
C TYR A 76 -2.46 2.30 -12.46
N GLY A 77 -3.47 2.47 -13.32
CA GLY A 77 -4.57 3.42 -13.09
C GLY A 77 -5.64 2.91 -12.12
N CYS A 78 -5.77 1.60 -11.96
CA CYS A 78 -6.85 0.98 -11.22
C CYS A 78 -6.64 1.02 -9.70
N ALA A 79 -5.43 0.73 -9.22
CA ALA A 79 -5.17 0.61 -7.80
C ALA A 79 -5.49 1.88 -6.97
N PRO A 80 -5.14 3.11 -7.41
CA PRO A 80 -5.54 4.33 -6.71
C PRO A 80 -7.06 4.58 -6.75
N LYS A 81 -7.72 4.33 -7.90
CA LYS A 81 -9.17 4.48 -8.07
C LYS A 81 -9.92 3.56 -7.12
N TRP A 82 -9.50 2.29 -7.07
CA TRP A 82 -10.04 1.28 -6.18
C TRP A 82 -9.89 1.71 -4.70
N ARG A 83 -8.71 2.14 -4.29
CA ARG A 83 -8.50 2.61 -2.91
C ARG A 83 -9.43 3.77 -2.55
N MET A 84 -9.58 4.74 -3.45
CA MET A 84 -10.47 5.87 -3.26
C MET A 84 -11.93 5.40 -3.07
N GLU A 85 -12.41 4.49 -3.93
CA GLU A 85 -13.75 3.92 -3.86
C GLU A 85 -13.98 3.16 -2.56
N PHE A 86 -13.06 2.27 -2.16
CA PHE A 86 -13.13 1.57 -0.88
C PHE A 86 -13.20 2.53 0.30
N CYS A 87 -12.30 3.52 0.33
CA CYS A 87 -12.27 4.47 1.42
C CYS A 87 -13.57 5.29 1.50
N SER A 88 -14.10 5.75 0.37
CA SER A 88 -15.28 6.62 0.35
C SER A 88 -16.60 5.88 0.61
N HIS A 89 -16.74 4.63 0.14
CA HIS A 89 -18.04 3.93 0.15
C HIS A 89 -18.10 2.71 1.08
N HIS A 90 -16.95 2.08 1.39
CA HIS A 90 -16.92 0.79 2.09
C HIS A 90 -16.25 0.84 3.47
N CYS A 91 -15.34 1.81 3.69
CA CYS A 91 -14.56 1.90 4.92
C CYS A 91 -15.33 2.63 6.04
N SER A 92 -15.82 1.89 7.04
CA SER A 92 -16.49 2.46 8.22
C SER A 92 -15.65 3.46 9.03
N HIS A 93 -14.31 3.41 8.93
CA HIS A 93 -13.42 4.35 9.63
C HIS A 93 -13.15 5.64 8.85
N PHE A 94 -13.61 5.75 7.60
CA PHE A 94 -13.33 6.89 6.72
C PHE A 94 -13.62 8.27 7.31
N PRO A 95 -14.74 8.51 8.05
CA PRO A 95 -15.04 9.83 8.60
C PRO A 95 -13.92 10.41 9.47
N ASN A 96 -13.19 9.55 10.17
CA ASN A 96 -12.08 9.94 11.06
C ASN A 96 -10.70 9.54 10.50
N CYS A 97 -10.64 8.94 9.30
CA CYS A 97 -9.40 8.45 8.71
C CYS A 97 -8.71 9.56 7.91
N LYS A 98 -7.78 10.27 8.57
CA LYS A 98 -6.98 11.30 7.89
C LYS A 98 -6.18 10.74 6.70
N LEU A 99 -5.84 9.44 6.69
CA LEU A 99 -5.19 8.79 5.55
C LEU A 99 -6.14 8.63 4.35
N GLY A 100 -7.35 8.13 4.57
CA GLY A 100 -8.36 7.97 3.51
C GLY A 100 -8.75 9.30 2.89
N GLN A 101 -8.88 10.36 3.71
CA GLN A 101 -9.21 11.71 3.24
C GLN A 101 -8.17 12.29 2.26
N LEU A 102 -6.90 11.88 2.35
CA LEU A 102 -5.86 12.32 1.40
C LEU A 102 -6.06 11.74 -0.01
N PHE A 103 -6.67 10.55 -0.12
CA PHE A 103 -6.89 9.89 -1.41
C PHE A 103 -8.15 10.39 -2.12
N VAL A 104 -9.13 10.93 -1.39
CA VAL A 104 -10.44 11.35 -1.96
C VAL A 104 -10.46 12.82 -2.36
N ARG A 105 -9.63 13.69 -1.76
CA ARG A 105 -9.64 15.14 -2.00
C ARG A 105 -8.84 15.62 -3.24
N LYS A 106 -8.53 14.73 -4.19
CA LYS A 106 -7.81 15.11 -5.42
C LYS A 106 -8.75 15.48 -6.55
#